data_AF-A0A8S9LYH6-F1
#
_entry.id   AF-A0A8S9LYH6-F1
#
_cell.length_a   1.000
_cell.length_b   1.000
_cell.length_c   1.000
_cell.angle_alpha   90.00
_cell.angle_beta   90.00
_cell.angle_gamma   90.00
#
_symmetry.space_group_name_H-M   'P 1'
#
loop_
_entity.id
_entity.type
_entity.pdbx_description
1 polymer ?
#
loop_
_entity_poly.entity_id
_entity_poly.type
_entity_poly.pdbx_seq_one_letter_code
_entity_poly.pdbx_strand_id
1 'polypeptide(L)'
;MAISDNRQKVMPSDADRNINNGIAAPLAYKEAVRLMNPQNHTLKGQVDDKYMYSMESKDNKVHGWISSDQRVGFWMITPSDEFRACGPVKQDLTSHVGPTVLSVSPSFLIKHTIYY
;
A
#
# COMPACT_ATOMS: atom_id res chain seq x y z
N MET A 1 0.36 -7.20 -3.50
CA MET A 1 -0.15 -5.90 -3.99
C MET A 1 0.53 -5.57 -5.30
N ALA A 2 -0.23 -5.14 -6.29
CA ALA A 2 0.25 -4.62 -7.56
C ALA A 2 -0.10 -3.12 -7.62
N ILE A 3 0.90 -2.28 -7.44
CA ILE A 3 0.74 -0.82 -7.50
C ILE A 3 0.86 -0.35 -8.95
N SER A 4 1.86 -0.88 -9.65
CA SER A 4 2.07 -0.78 -11.10
C SER A 4 2.67 -2.09 -11.60
N ASP A 5 2.79 -2.24 -12.93
CA ASP A 5 3.42 -3.41 -13.57
C ASP A 5 4.82 -3.71 -13.00
N ASN A 6 5.59 -2.66 -12.73
CA ASN A 6 6.95 -2.73 -12.19
C ASN A 6 7.04 -2.62 -10.65
N ARG A 7 5.93 -2.38 -9.94
CA ARG A 7 5.90 -2.27 -8.47
C ARG A 7 4.87 -3.24 -7.89
N GLN A 8 5.30 -4.49 -7.78
CA GLN A 8 4.53 -5.57 -7.17
C GLN A 8 5.28 -6.08 -5.94
N LYS A 9 4.62 -6.12 -4.79
CA LYS A 9 5.24 -6.52 -3.52
C LYS A 9 4.25 -7.24 -2.60
N VAL A 10 4.78 -8.16 -1.80
CA VAL A 10 4.09 -8.71 -0.62
C VAL A 10 4.08 -7.64 0.46
N MET A 11 2.89 -7.18 0.85
CA MET A 11 2.79 -6.17 1.89
C MET A 11 3.01 -6.80 3.26
N PRO A 12 3.73 -6.12 4.17
CA PRO A 12 3.71 -6.46 5.59
C PRO A 12 2.29 -6.36 6.14
N SER A 13 1.98 -7.18 7.14
CA SER A 13 0.74 -7.06 7.91
C SER A 13 0.84 -5.96 8.97
N ASP A 14 -0.29 -5.59 9.57
CA ASP A 14 -0.29 -4.69 10.74
C ASP A 14 0.50 -5.28 11.91
N ALA A 15 0.45 -6.60 12.10
CA ALA A 15 1.22 -7.29 13.14
C ALA A 15 2.74 -7.18 12.87
N ASP A 16 3.16 -7.26 11.61
CA ASP A 16 4.56 -7.08 11.20
C ASP A 16 5.07 -5.67 11.47
N ARG A 17 4.19 -4.65 11.44
CA ARG A 17 4.53 -3.26 11.76
C ARG A 17 4.48 -2.93 13.26
N ASN A 18 4.19 -3.89 14.13
CA ASN A 18 4.00 -3.63 15.55
C ASN A 18 5.33 -3.30 16.26
N ILE A 19 5.48 -2.04 16.65
CA ILE A 19 6.66 -1.54 17.38
C ILE A 19 6.65 -1.97 18.85
N ASN A 20 5.48 -2.01 19.48
CA ASN A 20 5.34 -2.30 20.92
C ASN A 20 5.82 -3.72 21.27
N ASN A 21 5.65 -4.67 20.35
CA ASN A 21 6.08 -6.04 20.52
C ASN A 21 7.53 -6.30 20.03
N GLY A 22 8.26 -5.25 19.62
CA GLY A 22 9.62 -5.36 19.09
C GLY A 22 9.72 -6.03 17.71
N ILE A 23 8.59 -6.26 17.04
CA ILE A 23 8.53 -6.88 15.71
C ILE A 23 9.08 -5.89 14.66
N ALA A 24 8.79 -4.61 14.82
CA ALA A 24 9.34 -3.52 14.03
C ALA A 24 10.05 -2.47 14.89
N ALA A 25 10.97 -1.73 14.28
CA ALA A 25 11.63 -0.58 14.88
C ALA A 25 11.24 0.70 14.12
N PRO A 26 10.89 1.80 14.81
CA PRO A 26 10.61 3.07 14.16
C PRO A 26 11.86 3.62 13.49
N LEU A 27 11.69 4.31 12.36
CA LEU A 27 12.74 5.10 11.72
C LEU A 27 12.55 6.59 12.01
N ALA A 28 13.38 7.45 11.41
CA ALA A 28 13.31 8.90 11.60
C ALA A 28 11.94 9.50 11.21
N TYR A 29 11.28 8.90 10.20
CA TYR A 29 9.94 9.28 9.78
C TYR A 29 8.90 8.37 10.41
N LYS A 30 7.82 8.95 10.96
CA LYS A 30 6.76 8.20 11.66
C LYS A 30 6.01 7.22 10.74
N GLU A 31 6.00 7.49 9.44
CA GLU A 31 5.39 6.63 8.43
C GLU A 31 6.25 5.40 8.07
N ALA A 32 7.52 5.40 8.47
CA ALA A 32 8.51 4.40 8.09
C ALA A 32 8.95 3.54 9.29
N VAL A 33 8.97 2.23 9.09
CA VAL A 33 9.44 1.26 10.10
C VAL A 33 10.39 0.26 9.46
N ARG A 34 11.34 -0.25 10.25
CA ARG A 34 12.19 -1.38 9.85
C ARG A 34 11.66 -2.66 10.47
N LEU A 35 11.44 -3.68 9.65
CA LEU A 35 10.89 -4.96 10.09
C LEU A 35 12.00 -5.82 10.68
N MET A 36 11.98 -6.02 12.01
CA MET A 36 13.06 -6.72 12.73
C MET A 36 12.79 -8.22 12.81
N ASN A 37 11.55 -8.61 13.10
CA ASN A 37 11.15 -10.02 13.21
C ASN A 37 9.71 -10.26 12.70
N PRO A 38 9.40 -9.91 11.44
CA PRO A 38 8.05 -10.09 10.88
C PRO A 38 7.68 -11.57 10.77
N GLN A 39 6.38 -11.87 10.79
CA GLN A 39 5.83 -13.20 10.52
C GLN A 39 6.26 -13.73 9.16
N ASN A 40 6.22 -12.88 8.13
CA ASN A 40 6.82 -13.20 6.85
C ASN A 40 8.31 -12.90 6.85
N HIS A 41 9.13 -13.94 7.06
CA HIS A 41 10.58 -13.83 7.17
C HIS A 41 11.27 -13.20 5.95
N THR A 42 10.66 -13.24 4.75
CA THR A 42 11.22 -12.58 3.56
C THR A 42 11.29 -11.06 3.70
N LEU A 43 10.47 -10.48 4.58
CA LEU A 43 10.40 -9.06 4.85
C LEU A 43 11.40 -8.61 5.92
N LYS A 44 12.09 -9.54 6.59
CA LYS A 44 13.03 -9.22 7.66
C LYS A 44 14.17 -8.32 7.17
N GLY A 45 14.45 -7.28 7.94
CA GLY A 45 15.45 -6.26 7.65
C GLY A 45 15.01 -5.18 6.67
N GLN A 46 13.89 -5.38 5.96
CA GLN A 46 13.37 -4.40 5.01
C GLN A 46 12.76 -3.20 5.73
N VAL A 47 12.71 -2.07 5.01
CA VAL A 47 11.98 -0.88 5.42
C VAL A 47 10.59 -0.92 4.78
N ASP A 48 9.58 -0.63 5.60
CA ASP A 48 8.21 -0.44 5.17
C ASP A 48 7.80 1.02 5.41
N ASP A 49 7.60 1.76 4.32
CA ASP A 49 7.27 3.17 4.32
C ASP A 49 5.96 3.40 3.55
N LYS A 50 5.05 4.17 4.14
CA LYS A 50 3.76 4.53 3.57
C LYS A 50 3.87 5.10 2.14
N TYR A 51 4.87 5.92 1.86
CA TYR A 51 5.04 6.59 0.57
C TYR A 51 5.63 5.67 -0.51
N MET A 52 6.11 4.47 -0.16
CA MET A 52 6.39 3.43 -1.16
C MET A 52 5.13 2.93 -1.87
N TYR A 53 3.95 3.38 -1.44
CA TYR A 53 2.64 3.03 -1.96
C TYR A 53 1.95 4.20 -2.67
N SER A 54 2.68 5.26 -2.98
CA SER A 54 2.14 6.37 -3.76
C SER A 54 2.45 6.25 -5.25
N MET A 55 1.62 6.91 -6.05
CA MET A 55 1.80 7.07 -7.49
C MET A 55 1.29 8.44 -7.93
N GLU A 56 1.86 8.98 -9.00
CA GLU A 56 1.32 10.18 -9.64
C GLU A 56 -0.10 9.93 -10.16
N SER A 57 -0.99 10.91 -9.99
CA SER A 57 -2.39 10.79 -10.40
C SER A 57 -2.51 10.40 -11.88
N LYS A 58 -1.65 10.94 -12.76
CA LYS A 58 -1.68 10.61 -14.20
C LYS A 58 -1.46 9.12 -14.51
N ASP A 59 -0.67 8.43 -13.68
CA ASP A 59 -0.28 7.03 -13.86
C ASP A 59 -1.19 6.09 -13.05
N ASN A 60 -1.88 6.62 -12.04
CA ASN A 60 -2.76 5.89 -11.13
C ASN A 60 -4.11 5.53 -11.78
N LYS A 61 -4.05 4.64 -12.78
CA LYS A 61 -5.20 4.14 -13.57
C LYS A 61 -5.71 2.79 -13.09
N VAL A 62 -4.81 1.88 -12.74
CA VAL A 62 -5.17 0.55 -12.25
C VAL A 62 -4.17 0.11 -11.19
N HIS A 63 -4.69 -0.37 -10.07
CA HIS A 63 -3.91 -0.98 -9.01
C HIS A 63 -4.79 -1.93 -8.23
N GLY A 64 -4.16 -2.84 -7.49
CA GLY A 64 -4.95 -3.86 -6.82
C GLY A 64 -4.14 -4.85 -6.01
N TRP A 65 -4.82 -5.90 -5.65
CA TRP A 65 -4.29 -6.97 -4.83
C TRP A 65 -4.69 -8.32 -5.43
N ILE A 66 -3.82 -9.31 -5.25
CA ILE A 66 -4.07 -10.69 -5.61
C ILE A 66 -3.72 -11.58 -4.42
N SER A 67 -4.54 -12.59 -4.19
CA SER A 67 -4.33 -13.60 -3.17
C SER A 67 -3.24 -14.59 -3.59
N SER A 68 -2.44 -15.03 -2.62
CA SER A 68 -1.46 -16.09 -2.81
C SER A 68 -2.05 -17.49 -2.63
N ASP A 69 -3.12 -17.61 -1.85
CA ASP A 69 -3.73 -18.87 -1.41
C ASP A 69 -5.04 -19.17 -2.15
N GLN A 70 -5.80 -18.14 -2.49
CA GLN A 70 -7.07 -18.21 -3.19
C GLN A 70 -6.92 -17.68 -4.62
N ARG A 71 -7.73 -18.17 -5.56
CA ARG A 71 -7.75 -17.69 -6.95
C ARG A 71 -8.60 -16.42 -7.10
N VAL A 72 -8.37 -15.44 -6.23
CA VAL A 72 -9.15 -14.19 -6.18
C VAL A 72 -8.22 -12.97 -6.16
N GLY A 73 -8.72 -11.87 -6.70
CA GLY A 73 -8.04 -10.59 -6.69
C GLY A 73 -9.04 -9.45 -6.71
N PHE A 74 -8.59 -8.27 -6.31
CA PHE A 74 -9.38 -7.05 -6.28
C PHE A 74 -8.62 -5.94 -6.99
N TRP A 75 -9.29 -5.21 -7.87
CA TRP A 75 -8.70 -4.15 -8.68
C TRP A 75 -9.52 -2.87 -8.54
N MET A 76 -8.82 -1.75 -8.35
CA MET A 76 -9.37 -0.42 -8.48
C MET A 76 -9.03 0.11 -9.86
N ILE A 77 -10.04 0.49 -10.64
CA ILE A 77 -9.87 1.04 -11.97
C ILE A 77 -10.37 2.48 -11.96
N THR A 78 -9.48 3.41 -12.28
CA THR A 78 -9.77 4.85 -12.36
C THR A 78 -9.64 5.31 -13.82
N PRO A 79 -10.76 5.42 -14.57
CA PRO A 79 -10.72 5.73 -15.99
C PRO A 79 -10.38 7.20 -16.29
N SER A 80 -10.63 8.12 -15.36
CA SER A 80 -10.40 9.57 -15.52
C SER A 80 -9.75 10.17 -14.28
N ASP A 81 -8.95 11.23 -14.47
CA ASP A 81 -8.36 12.00 -13.37
C ASP A 81 -9.09 13.31 -13.09
N GLU A 82 -10.18 13.61 -13.81
CA GLU A 82 -10.90 14.89 -13.72
C GLU A 82 -11.43 15.20 -12.31
N PHE A 83 -11.71 14.17 -11.53
CA PHE A 83 -12.15 14.31 -10.15
C PHE A 83 -11.00 14.51 -9.14
N ARG A 84 -9.75 14.40 -9.59
CA ARG A 84 -8.56 14.55 -8.74
C ARG A 84 -8.10 16.01 -8.76
N ALA A 85 -7.70 16.53 -7.60
CA ALA A 85 -7.20 17.89 -7.46
C ALA A 85 -5.66 17.96 -7.52
N CYS A 86 -5.13 19.17 -7.72
CA CYS A 86 -3.69 19.50 -7.75
C CYS A 86 -2.89 18.95 -8.94
N GLY A 87 -3.58 18.51 -10.00
CA GLY A 87 -2.95 18.20 -11.29
C GLY A 87 -2.26 16.83 -11.37
N PRO A 88 -1.68 16.51 -12.54
CA PRO A 88 -1.26 15.14 -12.89
C PRO A 88 -0.08 14.59 -12.08
N VAL A 89 0.77 15.47 -11.53
CA VAL A 89 2.01 15.11 -10.80
C VAL A 89 1.75 14.89 -9.30
N LYS A 90 0.53 15.15 -8.82
CA LYS A 90 0.18 14.90 -7.42
C LYS A 90 0.39 13.43 -7.09
N GLN A 91 1.07 13.16 -5.98
CA GLN A 91 1.23 11.81 -5.43
C GLN A 91 0.02 11.45 -4.57
N ASP A 92 -0.69 10.40 -4.97
CA ASP A 92 -1.79 9.82 -4.20
C ASP A 92 -1.44 8.40 -3.76
N LEU A 93 -1.92 8.00 -2.58
CA LEU A 93 -1.74 6.63 -2.09
C LEU A 93 -2.66 5.67 -2.83
N THR A 94 -2.09 4.59 -3.35
CA THR A 94 -2.83 3.50 -3.99
C THR A 94 -3.15 2.39 -2.99
N SER A 95 -2.35 2.24 -1.95
CA SER A 95 -2.49 1.18 -0.96
C SER A 95 -2.02 1.58 0.43
N HIS A 96 -2.34 0.72 1.39
CA HIS A 96 -1.86 0.80 2.78
C HIS A 96 -1.25 -0.54 3.20
N VAL A 97 -0.79 -0.64 4.46
CA VAL A 97 -0.35 -1.90 5.06
C VAL A 97 -1.38 -3.01 4.86
N GLY A 98 -0.88 -4.24 4.68
CA GLY A 98 -1.69 -5.41 4.37
C GLY A 98 -2.33 -5.36 2.97
N PRO A 99 -3.37 -6.18 2.73
CA PRO A 99 -4.13 -6.22 1.49
C PRO A 99 -5.16 -5.07 1.43
N THR A 100 -4.69 -3.82 1.55
CA THR A 100 -5.55 -2.64 1.57
C THR A 100 -5.39 -1.81 0.30
N VAL A 101 -6.47 -1.67 -0.46
CA VAL A 101 -6.56 -0.83 -1.65
C VAL A 101 -7.23 0.50 -1.30
N LEU A 102 -6.67 1.61 -1.79
CA LEU A 102 -7.16 2.97 -1.57
C LEU A 102 -7.56 3.62 -2.89
N SER A 103 -8.61 4.43 -2.87
CA SER A 103 -8.91 5.42 -3.90
C SER A 103 -9.18 6.76 -3.23
N VAL A 104 -8.33 7.74 -3.54
CA VAL A 104 -8.33 9.07 -2.91
C VAL A 104 -8.90 10.07 -3.90
N SER A 105 -9.85 10.87 -3.43
CA SER A 105 -10.35 12.07 -4.10
C SER A 105 -10.35 13.23 -3.10
N PRO A 106 -10.53 14.49 -3.55
CA PRO A 106 -10.56 15.64 -2.65
C PRO A 106 -11.61 15.53 -1.54
N SER A 107 -12.74 14.89 -1.82
CA SER A 107 -13.89 14.84 -0.91
C SER A 107 -14.12 13.46 -0.28
N PHE A 108 -13.54 12.39 -0.84
CA PHE A 108 -13.80 11.02 -0.42
C PHE A 108 -12.54 10.15 -0.42
N LEU A 109 -12.45 9.26 0.57
CA LEU A 109 -11.48 8.17 0.62
C LEU A 109 -12.25 6.85 0.59
N ILE A 110 -12.03 6.06 -0.45
CA ILE A 110 -12.47 4.67 -0.48
C ILE A 110 -11.31 3.82 0.03
N LYS A 111 -11.57 3.05 1.08
CA LYS A 111 -10.62 2.08 1.64
C LYS A 111 -11.28 0.72 1.66
N HIS A 112 -10.66 -0.25 0.99
CA HIS A 112 -11.08 -1.64 1.05
C HIS A 112 -9.92 -2.50 1.53
N THR A 113 -10.13 -3.22 2.63
CA THR A 113 -9.18 -4.16 3.21
C THR A 113 -9.78 -5.55 3.14
N ILE A 114 -8.99 -6.49 2.63
CA ILE A 114 -9.45 -7.87 2.47
C ILE A 114 -8.99 -8.68 3.68
N TYR A 115 -9.92 -9.37 4.33
CA TYR A 115 -9.65 -10.23 5.48
C TYR A 115 -9.79 -11.69 5.05
N TYR A 116 -8.80 -12.49 5.40
CA TYR A 116 -8.76 -13.94 5.23
C TYR A 116 -8.46 -14.58 6.58
#